data_AF-A0A6I1E6U6-F1
#
_entry.id   AF-A0A6I1E6U6-F1
#
_cell.length_a   1.000
_cell.length_b   1.000
_cell.length_c   1.000
_cell.angle_alpha   90.00
_cell.angle_beta   90.00
_cell.angle_gamma   90.00
#
_symmetry.space_group_name_H-M   'P 1'
#
loop_
_entity.id
_entity.type
_entity.pdbx_description
1 polymer ?
#
loop_
_entity_poly.entity_id
_entity_poly.type
_entity_poly.pdbx_seq_one_letter_code
_entity_poly.pdbx_strand_id
1 'polypeptide(L)'
;MTSFDKGTNDNCFYCSSDGIYATTVHELTHAGHRELDPGMFSVLHSKNCERLMLRESWAEGVETIVTNDRYKRLSSTYINPTNDNIGWNYQRQRNTVDEMTEYTPIVADLIDNLDQNEVFSNIYPTDRVKNYNLQQIQKALDNCRTLDCWRSNLKSYYHNSSEQYLNELFGYVKGVLNNNNPKKCK
;
A
#
# COMPACT_ATOMS: atom_id res chain seq x y z
N MET A 1 23.24 5.03 -20.47
CA MET A 1 23.36 4.35 -21.77
C MET A 1 22.12 4.72 -22.58
N THR A 2 22.34 5.50 -23.64
CA THR A 2 21.46 5.89 -24.78
C THR A 2 20.03 6.36 -24.52
N SER A 3 19.86 7.68 -24.66
CA SER A 3 18.62 8.36 -25.06
C SER A 3 18.26 7.95 -26.49
N PHE A 4 16.97 7.71 -26.75
CA PHE A 4 16.40 7.63 -28.10
C PHE A 4 15.34 8.73 -28.25
N ASP A 5 15.57 9.61 -29.22
CA ASP A 5 14.65 10.64 -29.68
C ASP A 5 13.33 10.02 -30.18
N LYS A 6 12.21 10.51 -29.65
CA LYS A 6 10.86 10.18 -30.12
C LYS A 6 10.41 11.18 -31.18
N GLY A 7 10.33 10.70 -32.42
CA GLY A 7 9.45 11.28 -33.42
C GLY A 7 8.01 10.74 -33.25
N THR A 8 7.06 11.67 -33.38
CA THR A 8 5.62 11.52 -33.70
C THR A 8 4.64 10.99 -32.65
N ASN A 9 3.92 11.93 -32.03
CA ASN A 9 2.47 11.99 -31.75
C ASN A 9 1.67 10.68 -31.71
N ASP A 10 1.86 9.90 -30.65
CA ASP A 10 0.80 9.16 -29.98
C ASP A 10 0.98 9.40 -28.48
N ASN A 11 -0.10 9.62 -27.73
CA ASN A 11 -0.09 9.76 -26.26
C ASN A 11 0.23 8.41 -25.57
N CYS A 12 1.23 7.67 -26.06
CA CYS A 12 1.85 6.55 -25.38
C CYS A 12 2.75 7.10 -24.28
N PHE A 13 2.18 7.25 -23.08
CA PHE A 13 2.95 7.43 -21.86
C PHE A 13 4.00 6.33 -21.78
N TYR A 14 5.28 6.73 -21.69
CA TYR A 14 6.36 5.78 -21.46
C TYR A 14 6.22 5.24 -20.04
N CYS A 15 5.84 3.97 -19.90
CA CYS A 15 5.96 3.25 -18.65
C CYS A 15 7.34 2.59 -18.60
N SER A 16 8.12 2.89 -17.57
CA SER A 16 9.33 2.12 -17.28
C SER A 16 8.95 0.65 -16.97
N SER A 17 9.90 -0.26 -17.14
CA SER A 17 9.63 -1.70 -16.99
C SER A 17 9.18 -2.07 -15.57
N ASP A 18 9.62 -1.32 -14.55
CA ASP A 18 9.18 -1.47 -13.17
C ASP A 18 7.73 -1.04 -12.99
N GLY A 19 7.28 0.00 -13.69
CA GLY A 19 5.87 0.38 -13.70
C GLY A 19 4.95 -0.65 -14.33
N ILE A 20 5.32 -1.23 -15.48
CA ILE A 20 4.55 -2.32 -16.09
C ILE A 20 4.49 -3.54 -15.15
N TYR A 21 5.62 -3.87 -14.52
CA TYR A 21 5.70 -4.96 -13.56
C TYR A 21 4.82 -4.69 -12.33
N ALA A 22 4.90 -3.51 -11.74
CA ALA A 22 4.12 -3.11 -10.58
C ALA A 22 2.62 -3.15 -10.86
N THR A 23 2.16 -2.51 -11.94
CA THR A 23 0.74 -2.55 -12.33
C THR A 23 0.27 -3.98 -12.56
N THR A 24 1.10 -4.84 -13.18
CA THR A 24 0.75 -6.25 -13.35
C THR A 24 0.60 -6.95 -11.98
N VAL A 25 1.49 -6.68 -11.04
CA VAL A 25 1.40 -7.23 -9.67
C VAL A 25 0.13 -6.72 -8.96
N HIS A 26 -0.18 -5.42 -9.03
CA HIS A 26 -1.37 -4.81 -8.45
C HIS A 26 -2.65 -5.52 -8.89
N GLU A 27 -2.82 -5.66 -10.21
CA GLU A 27 -4.01 -6.29 -10.78
C GLU A 27 -4.07 -7.80 -10.50
N LEU A 28 -2.92 -8.49 -10.47
CA LEU A 28 -2.86 -9.89 -10.04
C LEU A 28 -3.22 -10.04 -8.55
N THR A 29 -2.83 -9.09 -7.71
CA THR A 29 -3.22 -9.07 -6.29
C THR A 29 -4.72 -8.87 -6.14
N HIS A 30 -5.33 -7.97 -6.91
CA HIS A 30 -6.79 -7.85 -6.96
C HIS A 30 -7.47 -9.14 -7.42
N ALA A 31 -6.98 -9.76 -8.49
CA ALA A 31 -7.53 -11.01 -9.00
C ALA A 31 -7.43 -12.15 -7.95
N GLY A 32 -6.29 -12.28 -7.29
CA GLY A 32 -6.08 -13.26 -6.22
C GLY A 32 -6.97 -13.00 -5.00
N HIS A 33 -7.08 -11.75 -4.55
CA HIS A 33 -7.95 -11.37 -3.45
C HIS A 33 -9.43 -11.66 -3.79
N ARG A 34 -9.85 -11.43 -5.04
CA ARG A 34 -11.20 -11.76 -5.49
C ARG A 34 -11.49 -13.26 -5.50
N GLU A 35 -10.51 -14.09 -5.84
CA GLU A 35 -10.65 -15.55 -5.81
C GLU A 35 -10.80 -16.06 -4.38
N LEU A 36 -10.01 -15.53 -3.45
CA LEU A 36 -10.07 -15.88 -2.02
C LEU A 36 -11.33 -15.33 -1.35
N ASP A 37 -11.78 -14.15 -1.78
CA ASP A 37 -12.93 -13.46 -1.20
C ASP A 37 -13.77 -12.72 -2.26
N PRO A 38 -14.66 -13.43 -2.97
CA PRO A 38 -15.53 -12.81 -3.98
C PRO A 38 -16.47 -11.76 -3.38
N GLY A 39 -16.82 -11.87 -2.10
CA GLY A 39 -17.73 -10.97 -1.41
C GLY A 39 -17.16 -9.57 -1.18
N MET A 40 -15.83 -9.46 -1.09
CA MET A 40 -15.12 -8.17 -1.05
C MET A 40 -15.36 -7.35 -2.32
N PHE A 41 -15.42 -8.01 -3.48
CA PHE A 41 -15.54 -7.40 -4.81
C PHE A 41 -16.98 -7.33 -5.35
N SER A 42 -17.98 -7.61 -4.50
CA SER A 42 -19.39 -7.56 -4.90
C SER A 42 -19.81 -6.15 -5.33
N VAL A 43 -20.51 -6.07 -6.47
CA VAL A 43 -21.03 -4.81 -7.05
C VAL A 43 -21.99 -4.07 -6.11
N LEU A 44 -22.65 -4.78 -5.19
CA LEU A 44 -23.54 -4.20 -4.17
C LEU A 44 -22.80 -3.26 -3.22
N HIS A 45 -21.48 -3.41 -3.10
CA HIS A 45 -20.64 -2.63 -2.20
C HIS A 45 -19.53 -1.86 -2.93
N SER A 46 -19.66 -1.69 -4.25
CA SER A 46 -18.71 -0.97 -5.10
C SER A 46 -18.43 0.47 -4.63
N LYS A 47 -19.40 1.11 -3.96
CA LYS A 47 -19.27 2.48 -3.43
C LYS A 47 -18.88 2.54 -1.94
N ASN A 48 -18.51 1.41 -1.34
CA ASN A 48 -18.06 1.39 0.05
C ASN A 48 -16.59 1.79 0.11
N CYS A 49 -16.31 3.03 0.55
CA CYS A 49 -14.96 3.58 0.68
C CYS A 49 -14.02 2.72 1.51
N GLU A 50 -14.50 2.13 2.59
CA GLU A 50 -13.66 1.30 3.46
C GLU A 50 -13.24 0.01 2.75
N ARG A 51 -14.16 -0.63 2.01
CA ARG A 51 -13.81 -1.79 1.18
C ARG A 51 -12.89 -1.43 0.02
N LEU A 52 -13.08 -0.26 -0.59
CA LEU A 52 -12.15 0.25 -1.61
C LEU A 52 -10.75 0.42 -1.02
N MET A 53 -10.63 1.07 0.15
CA MET A 53 -9.36 1.21 0.86
C MET A 53 -8.71 -0.14 1.21
N LEU A 54 -9.50 -1.10 1.72
CA LEU A 54 -8.98 -2.45 2.00
C LEU A 54 -8.46 -3.16 0.74
N ARG A 55 -9.10 -2.97 -0.41
CA ARG A 55 -8.68 -3.56 -1.67
C ARG A 55 -7.46 -2.87 -2.26
N GLU A 56 -7.54 -1.56 -2.44
CA GLU A 56 -6.53 -0.78 -3.14
C GLU A 56 -5.25 -0.66 -2.30
N SER A 57 -5.32 -0.38 -0.99
CA SER A 57 -4.11 -0.39 -0.15
C SER A 57 -3.45 -1.76 -0.05
N TRP A 58 -4.23 -2.86 -0.13
CA TRP A 58 -3.65 -4.20 -0.16
C TRP A 58 -2.87 -4.43 -1.46
N ALA A 59 -3.48 -4.15 -2.60
CA ALA A 59 -2.83 -4.27 -3.91
C ALA A 59 -1.61 -3.34 -4.04
N GLU A 60 -1.75 -2.07 -3.65
CA GLU A 60 -0.67 -1.07 -3.59
C GLU A 60 0.51 -1.57 -2.74
N GLY A 61 0.19 -2.18 -1.61
CA GLY A 61 1.16 -2.80 -0.72
C GLY A 61 1.95 -3.91 -1.37
N VAL A 62 1.26 -4.89 -1.96
CA VAL A 62 1.89 -6.03 -2.61
C VAL A 62 2.71 -5.58 -3.82
N GLU A 63 2.21 -4.67 -4.66
CA GLU A 63 2.99 -4.14 -5.78
C GLU A 63 4.25 -3.41 -5.30
N THR A 64 4.16 -2.65 -4.21
CA THR A 64 5.31 -1.96 -3.61
C THR A 64 6.37 -2.96 -3.21
N ILE A 65 6.02 -3.94 -2.37
CA ILE A 65 6.99 -4.89 -1.81
C ILE A 65 7.60 -5.78 -2.89
N VAL A 66 6.78 -6.35 -3.78
CA VAL A 66 7.23 -7.32 -4.79
C VAL A 66 8.05 -6.64 -5.90
N THR A 67 7.65 -5.44 -6.35
CA THR A 67 8.40 -4.67 -7.35
C THR A 67 9.76 -4.27 -6.81
N ASN A 68 9.78 -3.73 -5.59
CA ASN A 68 11.00 -3.32 -4.92
C ASN A 68 11.96 -4.50 -4.72
N ASP A 69 11.46 -5.64 -4.24
CA ASP A 69 12.26 -6.86 -4.10
C ASP A 69 12.81 -7.36 -5.45
N ARG A 70 11.99 -7.36 -6.51
CA ARG A 70 12.42 -7.74 -7.86
C ARG A 70 13.54 -6.84 -8.39
N TYR A 71 13.35 -5.54 -8.34
CA TYR A 71 14.27 -4.60 -8.96
C TYR A 71 15.52 -4.34 -8.10
N LYS A 72 15.44 -4.49 -6.78
CA LYS A 72 16.63 -4.54 -5.91
C LYS A 72 17.57 -5.70 -6.28
N ARG A 73 17.02 -6.85 -6.68
CA ARG A 73 17.85 -7.98 -7.17
C ARG A 73 18.52 -7.70 -8.51
N LEU A 74 17.90 -6.88 -9.36
CA LEU A 74 18.47 -6.50 -10.66
C LEU A 74 19.49 -5.37 -10.54
N SER A 75 19.26 -4.46 -9.59
CA SER A 75 20.15 -3.36 -9.27
C SER A 75 20.06 -3.07 -7.77
N SER A 76 21.17 -3.31 -7.05
CA SER A 76 21.23 -3.12 -5.60
C SER A 76 20.96 -1.67 -5.17
N THR A 77 21.08 -0.70 -6.09
CA THR A 77 20.80 0.72 -5.86
C THR A 77 19.35 1.12 -6.16
N TYR A 78 18.50 0.18 -6.60
CA TYR A 78 17.09 0.45 -6.93
C TYR A 78 16.24 0.84 -5.71
N ILE A 79 16.57 0.30 -4.55
CA ILE A 79 16.06 0.77 -3.26
C ILE A 79 17.26 1.30 -2.51
N ASN A 80 17.13 2.50 -1.95
CA ASN A 80 18.11 2.99 -1.02
C ASN A 80 17.48 3.09 0.39
N PRO A 81 17.86 2.21 1.33
CA PRO A 81 17.32 2.25 2.68
C PRO A 81 17.76 3.48 3.49
N THR A 82 18.70 4.29 2.98
CA THR A 82 19.11 5.56 3.59
C THR A 82 18.58 6.79 2.85
N ASN A 83 17.88 6.61 1.73
CA ASN A 83 17.28 7.69 0.97
C ASN A 83 15.83 7.35 0.68
N ASP A 84 14.95 7.98 1.45
CA ASP A 84 13.49 7.75 1.42
C ASP A 84 12.81 8.26 0.13
N ASN A 85 13.58 8.51 -0.94
CA ASN A 85 13.15 8.92 -2.27
C ASN A 85 13.40 7.86 -3.36
N ILE A 86 13.79 6.64 -3.01
CA ILE A 86 14.27 5.66 -3.99
C ILE A 86 13.55 4.32 -3.81
N GLY A 87 12.74 3.95 -4.81
CA GLY A 87 11.96 2.72 -4.89
C GLY A 87 10.58 2.96 -5.51
N TRP A 88 9.89 1.89 -5.90
CA TRP A 88 8.48 1.97 -6.29
C TRP A 88 7.61 2.46 -5.12
N ASN A 89 6.65 3.33 -5.41
CA ASN A 89 5.70 3.92 -4.44
C ASN A 89 6.28 4.65 -3.22
N TYR A 90 7.56 5.05 -3.25
CA TYR A 90 8.15 5.81 -2.14
C TYR A 90 7.34 7.08 -1.78
N GLN A 91 6.66 7.68 -2.76
CA GLN A 91 5.83 8.88 -2.55
C GLN A 91 4.65 8.62 -1.61
N ARG A 92 4.14 7.38 -1.51
CA ARG A 92 3.05 7.05 -0.58
C ARG A 92 3.46 7.23 0.88
N GLN A 93 4.73 6.95 1.19
CA GLN A 93 5.34 7.20 2.49
C GLN A 93 5.58 8.70 2.78
N ARG A 94 5.36 9.58 1.79
CA ARG A 94 5.55 11.03 1.87
C ARG A 94 4.25 11.80 1.72
N ASN A 95 3.11 11.14 1.88
CA ASN A 95 1.82 11.81 1.94
C ASN A 95 1.44 12.05 3.39
N THR A 96 0.91 13.23 3.67
CA THR A 96 0.15 13.50 4.89
C THR A 96 -1.21 12.81 4.82
N VAL A 97 -1.90 12.70 5.96
CA VAL A 97 -3.23 12.08 6.05
C VAL A 97 -4.25 12.74 5.10
N ASP A 98 -4.10 14.04 4.82
CA ASP A 98 -5.01 14.80 3.94
C ASP A 98 -4.73 14.59 2.43
N GLU A 99 -3.53 14.14 2.09
CA GLU A 99 -3.09 13.88 0.71
C GLU A 99 -3.36 12.45 0.25
N MET A 100 -3.53 11.52 1.20
CA MET A 100 -3.81 10.12 0.92
C MET A 100 -5.24 9.89 0.39
N THR A 101 -5.40 8.77 -0.32
CA THR A 101 -6.66 8.32 -0.92
C THR A 101 -6.95 6.88 -0.43
N GLU A 102 -7.73 6.09 -1.16
CA GLU A 102 -7.83 4.64 -0.97
C GLU A 102 -6.50 3.90 -1.17
N TYR A 103 -5.49 4.54 -1.76
CA TYR A 103 -4.12 4.05 -1.86
C TYR A 103 -3.29 4.58 -0.69
N THR A 104 -3.12 3.77 0.36
CA THR A 104 -2.35 4.12 1.57
C THR A 104 -1.09 3.26 1.72
N PRO A 105 -0.05 3.74 2.44
CA PRO A 105 1.17 2.96 2.68
C PRO A 105 0.99 1.84 3.73
N ILE A 106 -0.20 1.61 4.27
CA ILE A 106 -0.45 0.72 5.42
C ILE A 106 0.22 -0.67 5.33
N VAL A 107 0.32 -1.26 4.14
CA VAL A 107 0.97 -2.57 3.99
C VAL A 107 2.50 -2.46 4.06
N ALA A 108 3.08 -1.39 3.54
CA ALA A 108 4.50 -1.11 3.69
C ALA A 108 4.83 -0.85 5.17
N ASP A 109 4.02 -0.01 5.82
CA ASP A 109 4.08 0.31 7.26
C ASP A 109 4.00 -0.93 8.16
N LEU A 110 3.14 -1.90 7.82
CA LEU A 110 3.07 -3.18 8.55
C LEU A 110 4.40 -3.97 8.49
N ILE A 111 5.24 -3.74 7.48
CA ILE A 111 6.42 -4.55 7.17
C ILE A 111 7.72 -3.83 7.54
N ASP A 112 7.87 -2.57 7.14
CA ASP A 112 9.11 -1.82 7.21
C ASP A 112 9.37 -1.24 8.62
N ASN A 113 10.30 -0.30 8.75
CA ASN A 113 10.63 0.33 10.04
C ASN A 113 10.74 1.86 9.87
N LEU A 114 9.98 2.42 8.92
CA LEU A 114 9.98 3.84 8.61
C LEU A 114 8.83 4.53 9.36
N ASP A 115 9.14 5.16 10.48
CA ASP A 115 8.19 6.10 11.11
C ASP A 115 8.27 7.44 10.35
N GLN A 116 7.26 7.72 9.52
CA GLN A 116 7.23 8.92 8.68
C GLN A 116 7.20 10.20 9.53
N ASN A 117 6.62 10.14 10.73
CA ASN A 117 6.59 11.24 11.68
C ASN A 117 8.00 11.58 12.21
N GLU A 118 8.76 10.54 12.57
CA GLU A 118 10.12 10.67 13.08
C GLU A 118 11.10 11.14 11.99
N VAL A 119 10.96 10.59 10.77
CA VAL A 119 11.91 10.84 9.68
C VAL A 119 11.66 12.16 8.96
N PHE A 120 10.39 12.55 8.73
CA PHE A 120 10.07 13.74 7.93
C PHE A 120 9.65 14.94 8.78
N SER A 121 8.55 14.83 9.52
CA SER A 121 8.09 15.80 10.51
C SER A 121 6.78 15.36 11.17
N ASN A 122 6.35 16.10 12.20
CA ASN A 122 5.15 15.78 12.97
C ASN A 122 3.81 15.89 12.21
N ILE A 123 3.80 16.31 10.94
CA ILE A 123 2.59 16.37 10.09
C ILE A 123 2.32 15.06 9.34
N TYR A 124 3.31 14.17 9.29
CA TYR A 124 3.21 12.86 8.65
C TYR A 124 2.67 11.81 9.63
N PRO A 125 2.09 10.70 9.13
CA PRO A 125 1.60 9.62 9.97
C PRO A 125 2.66 9.13 10.96
N THR A 126 2.24 8.84 12.19
CA THR A 126 3.08 8.09 13.13
C THR A 126 2.91 6.60 12.83
N ASP A 127 4.00 5.93 12.48
CA ASP A 127 4.02 4.49 12.28
C ASP A 127 5.18 3.84 13.03
N ARG A 128 4.83 2.98 13.97
CA ARG A 128 5.78 2.21 14.78
C ARG A 128 5.57 0.71 14.64
N VAL A 129 4.67 0.31 13.74
CA VAL A 129 4.44 -1.09 13.42
C VAL A 129 5.54 -1.57 12.49
N LYS A 130 5.92 -2.85 12.58
CA LYS A 130 6.97 -3.44 11.76
C LYS A 130 6.94 -4.96 11.79
N ASN A 131 7.69 -5.57 10.88
CA ASN A 131 8.00 -7.01 10.86
C ASN A 131 6.80 -7.95 10.67
N TYR A 132 5.65 -7.46 10.17
CA TYR A 132 4.71 -8.37 9.54
C TYR A 132 5.26 -8.81 8.17
N ASN A 133 4.71 -9.88 7.62
CA ASN A 133 4.97 -10.29 6.24
C ASN A 133 3.66 -10.35 5.43
N LEU A 134 3.78 -10.35 4.10
CA LEU A 134 2.60 -10.35 3.21
C LEU A 134 1.62 -11.50 3.48
N GLN A 135 2.11 -12.69 3.89
CA GLN A 135 1.23 -13.82 4.21
C GLN A 135 0.40 -13.53 5.47
N GLN A 136 1.00 -12.96 6.51
CA GLN A 136 0.29 -12.57 7.73
C GLN A 136 -0.73 -11.48 7.44
N ILE A 137 -0.36 -10.50 6.62
CA ILE A 137 -1.20 -9.36 6.28
C ILE A 137 -2.42 -9.80 5.46
N GLN A 138 -2.23 -10.62 4.41
CA GLN A 138 -3.32 -11.20 3.61
C GLN A 138 -4.26 -12.02 4.50
N LYS A 139 -3.70 -12.94 5.30
CA LYS A 139 -4.53 -13.84 6.11
C LYS A 139 -5.34 -13.09 7.17
N ALA A 140 -4.83 -11.97 7.67
CA ALA A 140 -5.59 -11.10 8.55
C ALA A 140 -6.67 -10.29 7.81
N LEU A 141 -6.46 -10.00 6.52
CA LEU A 141 -7.41 -9.28 5.66
C LEU A 141 -8.55 -10.19 5.17
N ASP A 142 -8.31 -11.49 5.02
CA ASP A 142 -9.29 -12.47 4.54
C ASP A 142 -10.62 -12.33 5.30
N ASN A 143 -11.73 -12.25 4.54
CA ASN A 143 -13.09 -12.09 5.07
C ASN A 143 -13.35 -10.83 5.91
N CYS A 144 -12.41 -9.88 5.98
CA CYS A 144 -12.66 -8.59 6.62
C CYS A 144 -13.37 -7.61 5.69
N ARG A 145 -14.25 -6.78 6.25
CA ARG A 145 -14.96 -5.70 5.52
C ARG A 145 -14.72 -4.33 6.10
N THR A 146 -13.95 -4.27 7.20
CA THR A 146 -13.63 -3.05 7.91
C THR A 146 -12.15 -3.04 8.32
N LEU A 147 -11.59 -1.85 8.46
CA LEU A 147 -10.26 -1.61 9.03
C LEU A 147 -10.16 -2.17 10.44
N ASP A 148 -11.25 -2.10 11.22
CA ASP A 148 -11.27 -2.68 12.57
C ASP A 148 -11.19 -4.20 12.58
N CYS A 149 -11.83 -4.87 11.63
CA CYS A 149 -11.69 -6.32 11.46
C CYS A 149 -10.24 -6.66 11.15
N TRP A 150 -9.64 -5.99 10.16
CA TRP A 150 -8.27 -6.29 9.74
C TRP A 150 -7.25 -6.08 10.86
N ARG A 151 -7.34 -4.95 11.58
CA ARG A 151 -6.54 -4.66 12.77
C ARG A 151 -6.70 -5.74 13.84
N SER A 152 -7.94 -6.16 14.11
CA SER A 152 -8.22 -7.16 15.15
C SER A 152 -7.71 -8.54 14.76
N ASN A 153 -7.78 -8.90 13.48
CA ASN A 153 -7.20 -10.13 12.97
C ASN A 153 -5.67 -10.12 13.05
N LEU A 154 -5.01 -9.00 12.71
CA LEU A 154 -3.56 -8.87 12.88
C LEU A 154 -3.11 -9.09 14.33
N LYS A 155 -3.87 -8.57 15.30
CA LYS A 155 -3.62 -8.77 16.75
C LYS A 155 -3.94 -10.18 17.24
N SER A 156 -4.95 -10.83 16.69
CA SER A 156 -5.43 -12.11 17.20
C SER A 156 -4.75 -13.31 16.55
N TYR A 157 -4.34 -13.19 15.29
CA TYR A 157 -3.75 -14.29 14.53
C TYR A 157 -2.24 -14.41 14.74
N TYR A 158 -1.58 -13.33 15.15
CA TYR A 158 -0.13 -13.27 15.21
C TYR A 158 0.32 -12.54 16.47
N HIS A 159 1.40 -13.05 17.06
CA HIS A 159 2.17 -12.31 18.05
C HIS A 159 3.31 -11.57 17.33
N ASN A 160 3.28 -10.24 17.36
CA ASN A 160 4.32 -9.38 16.80
C ASN A 160 4.77 -8.37 17.86
N SER A 161 6.08 -8.16 17.99
CA SER A 161 6.67 -7.22 18.96
C SER A 161 6.22 -5.76 18.84
N SER A 162 5.59 -5.40 17.72
CA SER A 162 5.06 -4.06 17.43
C SER A 162 3.52 -3.98 17.42
N GLU A 163 2.81 -5.07 17.74
CA GLU A 163 1.35 -5.15 17.64
C GLU A 163 0.60 -4.15 18.53
N GLN A 164 1.24 -3.67 19.61
CA GLN A 164 0.69 -2.60 20.45
C GLN A 164 0.42 -1.31 19.66
N TYR A 165 1.19 -1.04 18.60
CA TYR A 165 1.08 0.17 17.78
C TYR A 165 0.05 0.07 16.66
N LEU A 166 -0.56 -1.11 16.43
CA LEU A 166 -1.61 -1.28 15.41
C LEU A 166 -2.83 -0.36 15.60
N ASN A 167 -3.10 0.11 16.83
CA ASN A 167 -4.20 1.07 17.04
C ASN A 167 -3.87 2.46 16.48
N GLU A 168 -2.59 2.86 16.53
CA GLU A 168 -2.12 4.14 15.99
C GLU A 168 -2.10 4.11 14.47
N LEU A 169 -1.48 3.06 13.89
CA LEU A 169 -1.45 2.83 12.45
C LEU A 169 -2.85 2.89 11.84
N PHE A 170 -3.77 2.05 12.33
CA PHE A 170 -5.14 2.02 11.83
C PHE A 170 -5.94 3.28 12.21
N GLY A 171 -5.48 4.04 13.20
CA GLY A 171 -6.06 5.33 13.59
C GLY A 171 -5.87 6.36 12.48
N TYR A 172 -4.65 6.53 11.96
CA TYR A 172 -4.42 7.48 10.87
C TYR A 172 -5.11 7.03 9.58
N VAL A 173 -5.14 5.72 9.27
CA VAL A 173 -5.79 5.18 8.07
C VAL A 173 -7.30 5.45 8.10
N LYS A 174 -7.93 5.35 9.29
CA LYS A 174 -9.31 5.81 9.47
C LYS A 174 -9.45 7.33 9.29
N GLY A 175 -8.43 8.11 9.67
CA GLY A 175 -8.34 9.53 9.35
C GLY A 175 -8.42 9.77 7.83
N VAL A 176 -7.64 9.03 7.04
CA VAL A 176 -7.70 9.06 5.57
C VAL A 176 -9.10 8.71 5.07
N LEU A 177 -9.70 7.64 5.60
CA LEU A 177 -11.05 7.21 5.23
C LEU A 177 -12.10 8.30 5.49
N ASN A 178 -11.99 9.00 6.61
CA ASN A 178 -12.91 10.08 6.99
C ASN A 178 -12.70 11.35 6.16
N ASN A 179 -11.46 11.64 5.77
CA ASN A 179 -11.09 12.78 4.91
C ASN A 179 -11.50 12.57 3.45
N ASN A 180 -11.60 11.30 3.02
CA ASN A 180 -12.17 10.93 1.75
C ASN A 180 -13.69 11.12 1.77
N ASN A 181 -14.12 12.35 1.44
CA ASN A 181 -15.51 12.69 1.12
C ASN A 181 -16.08 11.59 0.19
N PRO A 182 -17.33 11.12 0.33
CA PRO A 182 -17.94 10.07 -0.52
C PRO A 182 -17.92 10.34 -2.05
N LYS A 183 -17.41 11.48 -2.51
CA LYS A 183 -17.09 11.80 -3.92
C LYS A 183 -15.65 11.49 -4.35
N LYS A 184 -14.75 11.16 -3.41
CA LYS A 184 -13.31 10.93 -3.62
C LYS A 184 -12.94 9.45 -3.73
N CYS A 185 -13.68 8.55 -3.08
CA CYS A 185 -13.52 7.10 -3.30
C CYS A 185 -14.07 6.80 -4.69
N LYS A 186 -13.19 6.59 -5.67
CA LYS A 186 -13.57 6.36 -7.07
C LYS A 186 -13.63 4.88 -7.41
#